data_AF-A0A7S3UX84-F1
#
_entry.id   AF-A0A7S3UX84-F1
#
_cell.length_a   1.000
_cell.length_b   1.000
_cell.length_c   1.000
_cell.angle_alpha   90.00
_cell.angle_beta   90.00
_cell.angle_gamma   90.00
#
_symmetry.space_group_name_H-M   'P 1'
#
loop_
_entity.id
_entity.type
_entity.pdbx_description
1 polymer ?
#
loop_
_entity_poly.entity_id
_entity_poly.type
_entity_poly.pdbx_seq_one_letter_code
_entity_poly.pdbx_strand_id
1 'polypeptide(L)'
;VSGGYELRDPSRGNTYTINLANRTSGGSILTDADNIWGNNSTSSNQSAAADAQYGTAVTWDYYKNVHGRLGIANDGRGAYNRVHYSRNYNNAYWSDACFCMTYGDGDGTTLRPLVALDVAGHEMTHGVTSRTANLTYSGESGGLNEATSDIFGTMVEFYAANSSDAGDYLIGEKIMVGGGALRYMYKPSLDGSSSDCWYSGVGNLDVHFSSGVANHFFFLLAEGTNSPYGTSPTCVAGNTRVATGSGTLRGIGREAAAKIWYRALTTKMTSSTNYAGARAATIAAAQE
;
A
#
# COMPACT_ATOMS: atom_id res chain seq x y z
N VAL A 1 24.32 -7.13 18.51
CA VAL A 1 24.84 -6.21 19.55
C VAL A 1 25.58 -7.00 20.62
N SER A 2 26.43 -6.36 21.43
CA SER A 2 27.16 -7.03 22.53
C SER A 2 26.20 -7.26 23.71
N GLY A 3 25.44 -8.36 23.63
CA GLY A 3 24.33 -8.68 24.54
C GLY A 3 22.99 -8.19 23.99
N GLY A 4 21.98 -9.07 24.01
CA GLY A 4 20.64 -8.82 23.48
C GLY A 4 20.53 -8.84 21.94
N TYR A 5 19.44 -8.27 21.46
CA TYR A 5 18.98 -8.29 20.07
C TYR A 5 18.68 -6.87 19.59
N GLU A 6 18.89 -6.60 18.30
CA GLU A 6 18.37 -5.41 17.61
C GLU A 6 17.22 -5.85 16.72
N LEU A 7 16.19 -5.01 16.59
CA LEU A 7 15.12 -5.23 15.61
C LEU A 7 15.64 -4.87 14.20
N ARG A 8 16.47 -5.76 13.67
CA ARG A 8 17.20 -5.64 12.40
C ARG A 8 17.17 -6.98 11.67
N ASP A 9 16.87 -6.92 10.38
CA ASP A 9 16.91 -8.06 9.48
C ASP A 9 18.08 -7.92 8.47
N PRO A 10 19.22 -8.59 8.71
CA PRO A 10 20.35 -8.56 7.78
C PRO A 10 20.08 -9.32 6.47
N SER A 11 19.06 -10.19 6.42
CA SER A 11 18.77 -11.03 5.25
C SER A 11 18.02 -10.29 4.13
N ARG A 12 17.40 -9.15 4.45
CA ARG A 12 16.58 -8.34 3.54
C ARG A 12 17.12 -6.92 3.42
N GLY A 13 18.35 -6.80 2.91
CA GLY A 13 18.98 -5.49 2.68
C GLY A 13 19.33 -4.72 3.96
N ASN A 14 19.46 -5.42 5.09
CA ASN A 14 19.78 -4.84 6.39
C ASN A 14 18.70 -3.85 6.89
N THR A 15 17.42 -4.15 6.67
CA THR A 15 16.28 -3.36 7.20
C THR A 15 16.29 -3.38 8.74
N TYR A 16 15.73 -2.36 9.35
CA TYR A 16 15.61 -2.26 10.81
C TYR A 16 14.49 -1.30 11.20
N THR A 17 14.09 -1.31 12.47
CA THR A 17 13.08 -0.40 13.01
C THR A 17 13.65 0.46 14.14
N ILE A 18 13.39 1.77 14.09
CA ILE A 18 13.72 2.72 15.15
C ILE A 18 12.48 3.21 15.89
N ASN A 19 12.65 3.50 17.17
CA ASN A 19 11.64 4.14 18.00
C ASN A 19 11.91 5.65 18.09
N LEU A 20 10.96 6.47 17.60
CA LEU A 20 11.06 7.92 17.72
C LEU A 20 10.61 8.46 19.09
N ALA A 21 9.91 7.65 19.87
CA ALA A 21 9.41 7.96 21.22
C ALA A 21 8.55 9.22 21.24
N ASN A 22 7.55 9.28 20.35
CA ASN A 22 6.62 10.38 20.16
C ASN A 22 7.25 11.71 19.70
N ARG A 23 8.44 11.63 19.09
CA ARG A 23 9.13 12.76 18.44
C ARG A 23 8.98 12.65 16.92
N THR A 24 9.42 13.69 16.21
CA THR A 24 9.40 13.73 14.73
C THR A 24 10.77 13.52 14.09
N SER A 25 11.82 13.37 14.89
CA SER A 25 13.20 13.14 14.42
C SER A 25 14.05 12.45 15.49
N GLY A 26 15.24 11.98 15.08
CA GLY A 26 16.15 11.21 15.94
C GLY A 26 15.73 9.73 16.01
N GLY A 27 15.69 9.19 17.22
CA GLY A 27 15.36 7.80 17.49
C GLY A 27 16.56 6.86 17.50
N SER A 28 16.34 5.68 18.03
CA SER A 28 17.33 4.60 18.12
C SER A 28 16.69 3.29 17.67
N ILE A 29 17.51 2.38 17.15
CA ILE A 29 17.08 1.02 16.82
C ILE A 29 16.51 0.39 18.09
N LEU A 30 15.34 -0.26 17.98
CA LEU A 30 14.83 -0.98 19.14
C LEU A 30 15.75 -2.14 19.46
N THR A 31 16.04 -2.29 20.75
CA THR A 31 16.79 -3.42 21.29
C THR A 31 15.91 -4.21 22.25
N ASP A 32 16.17 -5.49 22.34
CA ASP A 32 15.48 -6.39 23.25
C ASP A 32 16.45 -7.38 23.90
N ALA A 33 16.15 -7.84 25.12
CA ALA A 33 17.04 -8.71 25.88
C ALA A 33 16.90 -10.19 25.53
N ASP A 34 15.70 -10.64 25.13
CA ASP A 34 15.33 -12.06 25.01
C ASP A 34 14.79 -12.46 23.61
N ASN A 35 14.69 -11.49 22.69
CA ASN A 35 14.15 -11.61 21.34
C ASN A 35 12.64 -11.86 21.27
N ILE A 36 11.90 -11.51 22.32
CA ILE A 36 10.44 -11.55 22.35
C ILE A 36 9.92 -10.12 22.17
N TRP A 37 9.54 -9.80 20.94
CA TRP A 37 9.14 -8.45 20.58
C TRP A 37 7.66 -8.20 20.83
N GLY A 38 7.36 -7.44 21.89
CA GLY A 38 6.01 -6.96 22.17
C GLY A 38 5.08 -8.00 22.81
N ASN A 39 3.81 -7.65 22.87
CA ASN A 39 2.79 -8.42 23.61
C ASN A 39 1.41 -8.37 22.93
N ASN A 40 1.37 -8.07 21.63
CA ASN A 40 0.16 -7.91 20.83
C ASN A 40 -0.80 -6.79 21.30
N SER A 41 -0.38 -5.92 22.22
CA SER A 41 -1.11 -4.71 22.60
C SER A 41 -0.65 -3.50 21.79
N THR A 42 -1.60 -2.65 21.39
CA THR A 42 -1.31 -1.34 20.78
C THR A 42 -0.60 -0.36 21.72
N SER A 43 -0.63 -0.63 23.04
CA SER A 43 0.10 0.15 24.04
C SER A 43 1.58 -0.22 24.17
N SER A 44 1.99 -1.33 23.56
CA SER A 44 3.38 -1.79 23.60
C SER A 44 4.18 -1.19 22.45
N ASN A 45 5.24 -0.47 22.81
CA ASN A 45 6.15 0.11 21.83
C ASN A 45 6.80 -0.96 20.94
N GLN A 46 7.04 -2.16 21.47
CA GLN A 46 7.67 -3.23 20.70
C GLN A 46 6.70 -3.92 19.75
N SER A 47 5.39 -3.96 20.05
CA SER A 47 4.40 -4.60 19.17
C SER A 47 4.31 -3.86 17.83
N ALA A 48 4.14 -2.53 17.87
CA ALA A 48 4.07 -1.74 16.64
C ALA A 48 5.38 -1.80 15.84
N ALA A 49 6.52 -1.84 16.54
CA ALA A 49 7.81 -1.99 15.90
C ALA A 49 7.99 -3.36 15.21
N ALA A 50 7.54 -4.44 15.86
CA ALA A 50 7.56 -5.79 15.32
C ALA A 50 6.68 -5.88 14.06
N ASP A 51 5.47 -5.33 14.10
CA ASP A 51 4.57 -5.28 12.95
C ASP A 51 5.18 -4.51 11.78
N ALA A 52 5.76 -3.33 12.03
CA ALA A 52 6.45 -2.56 10.98
C ALA A 52 7.64 -3.32 10.35
N GLN A 53 8.42 -4.01 11.18
CA GLN A 53 9.55 -4.82 10.70
C GLN A 53 9.06 -6.05 9.91
N TYR A 54 7.99 -6.70 10.37
CA TYR A 54 7.36 -7.82 9.68
C TYR A 54 6.79 -7.37 8.33
N GLY A 55 6.03 -6.27 8.29
CA GLY A 55 5.49 -5.70 7.05
C GLY A 55 6.58 -5.43 6.02
N THR A 56 7.68 -4.79 6.43
CA THR A 56 8.84 -4.58 5.55
C THR A 56 9.41 -5.90 5.00
N ALA A 57 9.54 -6.92 5.86
CA ALA A 57 10.10 -8.21 5.46
C ALA A 57 9.19 -8.95 4.45
N VAL A 58 7.88 -8.95 4.69
CA VAL A 58 6.90 -9.58 3.79
C VAL A 58 6.83 -8.84 2.46
N THR A 59 6.80 -7.50 2.48
CA THR A 59 6.77 -6.71 1.24
C THR A 59 8.04 -6.89 0.42
N TRP A 60 9.21 -6.95 1.07
CA TRP A 60 10.46 -7.29 0.41
C TRP A 60 10.37 -8.65 -0.30
N ASP A 61 9.87 -9.68 0.40
CA ASP A 61 9.76 -11.03 -0.13
C ASP A 61 8.75 -11.10 -1.28
N TYR A 62 7.61 -10.40 -1.18
CA TYR A 62 6.64 -10.29 -2.27
C TYR A 62 7.31 -9.72 -3.54
N TYR A 63 7.97 -8.56 -3.43
CA TYR A 63 8.63 -7.94 -4.58
C TYR A 63 9.75 -8.80 -5.17
N LYS A 64 10.54 -9.46 -4.31
CA LYS A 64 11.61 -10.34 -4.75
C LYS A 64 11.07 -11.58 -5.46
N ASN A 65 10.10 -12.27 -4.86
CA ASN A 65 9.66 -13.59 -5.31
C ASN A 65 8.65 -13.50 -6.46
N VAL A 66 7.79 -12.48 -6.47
CA VAL A 66 6.75 -12.31 -7.51
C VAL A 66 7.27 -11.51 -8.70
N HIS A 67 8.07 -10.47 -8.45
CA HIS A 67 8.48 -9.50 -9.46
C HIS A 67 9.99 -9.52 -9.77
N GLY A 68 10.77 -10.33 -9.05
CA GLY A 68 12.23 -10.36 -9.22
C GLY A 68 12.94 -9.08 -8.77
N ARG A 69 12.28 -8.21 -8.00
CA ARG A 69 12.83 -6.92 -7.56
C ARG A 69 13.52 -7.05 -6.22
N LEU A 70 14.82 -6.72 -6.15
CA LEU A 70 15.60 -6.82 -4.93
C LEU A 70 15.61 -5.48 -4.16
N GLY A 71 14.57 -5.27 -3.36
CA GLY A 71 14.39 -4.05 -2.56
C GLY A 71 13.81 -2.86 -3.34
N ILE A 72 13.61 -1.74 -2.66
CA ILE A 72 12.91 -0.58 -3.20
C ILE A 72 13.60 -0.02 -4.44
N ALA A 73 14.92 0.11 -4.44
CA ALA A 73 15.70 0.64 -5.57
C ALA A 73 16.22 -0.47 -6.52
N ASN A 74 15.84 -1.72 -6.29
CA ASN A 74 16.34 -2.90 -7.01
C ASN A 74 17.87 -3.08 -6.93
N ASP A 75 18.49 -2.63 -5.84
CA ASP A 75 19.94 -2.65 -5.62
C ASP A 75 20.35 -3.46 -4.37
N GLY A 76 19.42 -4.18 -3.76
CA GLY A 76 19.66 -4.94 -2.54
C GLY A 76 19.76 -4.12 -1.26
N ARG A 77 19.50 -2.81 -1.29
CA ARG A 77 19.48 -1.96 -0.09
C ARG A 77 18.09 -1.91 0.53
N GLY A 78 18.03 -2.14 1.84
CA GLY A 78 16.83 -2.03 2.65
C GLY A 78 16.49 -0.58 3.01
N ALA A 79 15.20 -0.31 3.14
CA ALA A 79 14.71 0.85 3.90
C ALA A 79 14.64 0.52 5.39
N TYR A 80 14.44 1.52 6.22
CA TYR A 80 14.17 1.32 7.64
C TYR A 80 12.83 1.92 8.04
N ASN A 81 12.33 1.46 9.18
CA ASN A 81 11.06 1.90 9.74
C ASN A 81 11.28 2.90 10.88
N ARG A 82 10.40 3.88 10.97
CA ARG A 82 10.27 4.79 12.11
C ARG A 82 8.90 4.60 12.72
N VAL A 83 8.82 4.10 13.95
CA VAL A 83 7.56 3.97 14.69
C VAL A 83 7.48 4.98 15.84
N HIS A 84 6.28 5.18 16.37
CA HIS A 84 5.99 6.18 17.40
C HIS A 84 6.32 7.61 16.94
N TYR A 85 5.98 7.92 15.69
CA TYR A 85 6.15 9.25 15.12
C TYR A 85 5.10 10.21 15.66
N SER A 86 5.55 11.32 16.24
CA SER A 86 4.68 12.37 16.80
C SER A 86 3.71 11.81 17.88
N ARG A 87 2.64 12.55 18.22
CA ARG A 87 1.61 12.13 19.18
C ARG A 87 0.27 12.10 18.49
N ASN A 88 -0.50 11.03 18.71
CA ASN A 88 -1.85 10.85 18.14
C ASN A 88 -1.88 11.10 16.62
N TYR A 89 -0.83 10.65 15.92
CA TYR A 89 -0.62 10.97 14.52
C TYR A 89 -1.35 9.94 13.66
N ASN A 90 -2.46 10.38 13.05
CA ASN A 90 -3.31 9.58 12.17
C ASN A 90 -2.74 9.53 10.74
N ASN A 91 -1.48 9.14 10.58
CA ASN A 91 -0.92 8.91 9.25
C ASN A 91 0.33 8.01 9.28
N ALA A 92 0.60 7.39 8.14
CA ALA A 92 1.87 6.76 7.79
C ALA A 92 2.39 7.42 6.50
N TYR A 93 3.69 7.32 6.23
CA TYR A 93 4.25 7.81 4.97
C TYR A 93 5.61 7.20 4.64
N TRP A 94 5.87 7.07 3.34
CA TRP A 94 7.21 6.95 2.76
C TRP A 94 7.92 8.29 2.63
N SER A 95 9.25 8.30 2.83
CA SER A 95 10.08 9.46 2.50
C SER A 95 11.36 9.06 1.77
N ASP A 96 11.50 9.56 0.54
CA ASP A 96 12.73 9.41 -0.25
C ASP A 96 13.95 10.08 0.41
N ALA A 97 13.75 11.15 1.18
CA ALA A 97 14.83 11.91 1.80
C ALA A 97 15.60 11.09 2.84
N CYS A 98 14.90 10.25 3.60
CA CYS A 98 15.51 9.32 4.56
C CYS A 98 15.60 7.89 4.05
N PHE A 99 14.95 7.57 2.92
CA PHE A 99 14.73 6.21 2.43
C PHE A 99 14.07 5.33 3.51
N CYS A 100 12.97 5.82 4.07
CA CYS A 100 12.34 5.22 5.24
C CYS A 100 10.82 5.33 5.22
N MET A 101 10.16 4.35 5.85
CA MET A 101 8.74 4.38 6.16
C MET A 101 8.56 4.91 7.58
N THR A 102 7.52 5.71 7.80
CA THR A 102 7.23 6.33 9.08
C THR A 102 5.78 6.11 9.46
N TYR A 103 5.55 5.68 10.70
CA TYR A 103 4.24 5.28 11.20
C TYR A 103 3.89 6.07 12.47
N GLY A 104 2.72 6.70 12.45
CA GLY A 104 2.08 7.20 13.65
C GLY A 104 1.38 6.10 14.45
N ASP A 105 1.11 6.39 15.72
CA ASP A 105 0.42 5.47 16.63
C ASP A 105 -1.12 5.55 16.52
N GLY A 106 -1.63 6.45 15.68
CA GLY A 106 -3.05 6.79 15.66
C GLY A 106 -3.49 7.51 16.94
N ASP A 107 -4.71 8.03 16.95
CA ASP A 107 -5.32 8.70 18.11
C ASP A 107 -6.00 7.74 19.10
N GLY A 108 -6.11 6.46 18.76
CA GLY A 108 -6.77 5.44 19.56
C GLY A 108 -8.31 5.51 19.53
N THR A 109 -8.89 6.47 18.82
CA THR A 109 -10.35 6.66 18.70
C THR A 109 -10.85 6.41 17.29
N THR A 110 -10.09 6.85 16.29
CA THR A 110 -10.33 6.63 14.86
C THR A 110 -9.36 5.60 14.34
N LEU A 111 -8.06 5.78 14.62
CA LEU A 111 -7.00 4.90 14.13
C LEU A 111 -6.17 4.29 15.26
N ARG A 112 -5.76 3.04 15.05
CA ARG A 112 -4.73 2.31 15.78
C ARG A 112 -3.34 2.65 15.19
N PRO A 113 -2.23 2.14 15.76
CA PRO A 113 -0.92 2.27 15.13
C PRO A 113 -0.96 1.81 13.67
N LEU A 114 -0.46 2.65 12.76
CA LEU A 114 -0.65 2.48 11.32
C LEU A 114 0.35 1.49 10.72
N VAL A 115 0.53 0.34 11.36
CA VAL A 115 1.54 -0.69 11.02
C VAL A 115 0.90 -1.98 10.48
N ALA A 116 -0.36 -1.90 10.03
CA ALA A 116 -1.00 -3.00 9.32
C ALA A 116 -0.22 -3.38 8.06
N LEU A 117 -0.37 -4.64 7.63
CA LEU A 117 0.48 -5.21 6.59
C LEU A 117 0.26 -4.53 5.24
N ASP A 118 -0.99 -4.27 4.86
CA ASP A 118 -1.33 -3.52 3.66
C ASP A 118 -0.80 -2.08 3.70
N VAL A 119 -0.84 -1.41 4.86
CA VAL A 119 -0.26 -0.08 5.07
C VAL A 119 1.27 -0.12 4.92
N ALA A 120 1.96 -1.07 5.54
CA ALA A 120 3.41 -1.22 5.36
C ALA A 120 3.77 -1.53 3.89
N GLY A 121 2.98 -2.38 3.23
CA GLY A 121 3.11 -2.66 1.80
C GLY A 121 2.88 -1.43 0.92
N HIS A 122 1.86 -0.63 1.26
CA HIS A 122 1.53 0.64 0.61
C HIS A 122 2.68 1.64 0.73
N GLU A 123 3.20 1.87 1.94
CA GLU A 123 4.31 2.81 2.14
C GLU A 123 5.59 2.36 1.43
N MET A 124 5.95 1.08 1.52
CA MET A 124 7.11 0.58 0.80
C MET A 124 6.94 0.69 -0.73
N THR A 125 5.71 0.58 -1.23
CA THR A 125 5.36 0.71 -2.64
C THR A 125 5.53 2.14 -3.16
N HIS A 126 5.26 3.18 -2.36
CA HIS A 126 5.61 4.55 -2.76
C HIS A 126 7.09 4.69 -3.13
N GLY A 127 7.98 4.02 -2.38
CA GLY A 127 9.39 3.95 -2.73
C GLY A 127 9.65 3.23 -4.04
N VAL A 128 8.92 2.16 -4.34
CA VAL A 128 9.03 1.46 -5.63
C VAL A 128 8.58 2.38 -6.76
N THR A 129 7.47 3.10 -6.59
CA THR A 129 6.97 4.09 -7.53
C THR A 129 8.01 5.19 -7.77
N SER A 130 8.63 5.74 -6.72
CA SER A 130 9.65 6.79 -6.84
C SER A 130 10.92 6.33 -7.55
N ARG A 131 11.24 5.02 -7.50
CA ARG A 131 12.39 4.41 -8.20
C ARG A 131 12.05 3.83 -9.57
N THR A 132 10.84 4.05 -10.07
CA THR A 132 10.37 3.51 -11.36
C THR A 132 9.70 4.61 -12.18
N ALA A 133 8.36 4.65 -12.24
CA ALA A 133 7.61 5.65 -12.99
C ALA A 133 7.81 7.07 -12.45
N ASN A 134 8.13 7.21 -11.15
CA ASN A 134 8.25 8.48 -10.44
C ASN A 134 6.99 9.35 -10.60
N LEU A 135 5.82 8.73 -10.46
CA LEU A 135 4.51 9.37 -10.62
C LEU A 135 4.42 10.62 -9.72
N THR A 136 4.21 11.78 -10.33
CA THR A 136 4.10 13.05 -9.61
C THR A 136 2.92 12.98 -8.66
N TYR A 137 3.12 13.30 -7.39
CA TYR A 137 2.10 13.22 -6.33
C TYR A 137 1.09 14.39 -6.39
N SER A 138 0.42 14.54 -7.53
CA SER A 138 -0.58 15.56 -7.80
C SER A 138 -1.43 15.16 -8.99
N GLY A 139 -2.70 15.59 -9.03
CA GLY A 139 -3.61 15.29 -10.12
C GLY A 139 -3.80 13.79 -10.36
N GLU A 140 -4.02 13.42 -11.62
CA GLU A 140 -4.22 12.00 -11.99
C GLU A 140 -2.96 11.15 -11.77
N SER A 141 -1.76 11.71 -11.92
CA SER A 141 -0.53 10.96 -11.62
C SER A 141 -0.41 10.67 -10.12
N GLY A 142 -0.89 11.58 -9.26
CA GLY A 142 -0.95 11.36 -7.82
C GLY A 142 -1.97 10.29 -7.45
N GLY A 143 -3.14 10.30 -8.07
CA GLY A 143 -4.11 9.22 -7.94
C GLY A 143 -3.56 7.86 -8.37
N LEU A 144 -2.77 7.81 -9.45
CA LEU A 144 -2.08 6.58 -9.86
C LEU A 144 -0.96 6.17 -8.90
N ASN A 145 -0.28 7.14 -8.27
CA ASN A 145 0.73 6.86 -7.25
C ASN A 145 0.09 6.18 -6.03
N GLU A 146 -0.96 6.78 -5.49
CA GLU A 146 -1.77 6.22 -4.40
C GLU A 146 -2.36 4.85 -4.74
N ALA A 147 -3.00 4.71 -5.91
CA ALA A 147 -3.60 3.45 -6.31
C ALA A 147 -2.55 2.35 -6.51
N THR A 148 -1.35 2.70 -6.98
CA THR A 148 -0.26 1.73 -7.11
C THR A 148 0.14 1.20 -5.73
N SER A 149 0.20 2.07 -4.72
CA SER A 149 0.48 1.69 -3.34
C SER A 149 -0.64 0.84 -2.74
N ASP A 150 -1.91 1.17 -2.96
CA ASP A 150 -3.05 0.32 -2.56
C ASP A 150 -3.00 -1.06 -3.21
N ILE A 151 -2.81 -1.11 -4.54
CA ILE A 151 -2.75 -2.35 -5.31
C ILE A 151 -1.68 -3.29 -4.73
N PHE A 152 -0.45 -2.80 -4.52
CA PHE A 152 0.61 -3.67 -4.03
C PHE A 152 0.57 -3.90 -2.53
N GLY A 153 0.03 -2.99 -1.72
CA GLY A 153 -0.31 -3.25 -0.32
C GLY A 153 -1.27 -4.44 -0.19
N THR A 154 -2.37 -4.41 -0.94
CA THR A 154 -3.32 -5.53 -1.02
C THR A 154 -2.66 -6.82 -1.53
N MET A 155 -1.82 -6.76 -2.57
CA MET A 155 -1.12 -7.97 -3.05
C MET A 155 -0.13 -8.54 -2.04
N VAL A 156 0.51 -7.70 -1.21
CA VAL A 156 1.36 -8.14 -0.10
C VAL A 156 0.55 -8.88 0.96
N GLU A 157 -0.65 -8.39 1.28
CA GLU A 157 -1.55 -9.06 2.23
C GLU A 157 -2.00 -10.44 1.72
N PHE A 158 -2.41 -10.53 0.45
CA PHE A 158 -2.70 -11.81 -0.19
C PHE A 158 -1.48 -12.75 -0.22
N TYR A 159 -0.28 -12.21 -0.43
CA TYR A 159 0.95 -12.99 -0.45
C TYR A 159 1.32 -13.55 0.93
N ALA A 160 1.09 -12.78 2.00
CA ALA A 160 1.35 -13.24 3.36
C ALA A 160 0.45 -14.41 3.77
N ALA A 161 -0.78 -14.44 3.26
CA ALA A 161 -1.77 -15.48 3.55
C ALA A 161 -1.95 -15.71 5.05
N ASN A 162 -1.92 -14.63 5.84
CA ASN A 162 -2.14 -14.69 7.28
C ASN A 162 -3.56 -15.22 7.56
N SER A 163 -3.69 -16.25 8.39
CA SER A 163 -5.03 -16.81 8.69
C SER A 163 -5.91 -15.89 9.54
N SER A 164 -5.28 -15.03 10.35
CA SER A 164 -5.96 -14.04 11.21
C SER A 164 -6.33 -12.76 10.47
N ASP A 165 -5.78 -12.59 9.27
CA ASP A 165 -5.98 -11.44 8.41
C ASP A 165 -5.85 -11.89 6.96
N ALA A 166 -6.91 -12.52 6.46
CA ALA A 166 -6.91 -13.05 5.12
C ALA A 166 -7.00 -11.91 4.11
N GLY A 167 -6.13 -11.96 3.10
CA GLY A 167 -6.08 -10.96 2.03
C GLY A 167 -7.46 -10.56 1.53
N ASP A 168 -7.72 -9.26 1.52
CA ASP A 168 -8.94 -8.69 0.99
C ASP A 168 -8.67 -7.44 0.12
N TYR A 169 -9.71 -6.67 -0.21
CA TYR A 169 -9.63 -5.49 -1.09
C TYR A 169 -10.06 -4.21 -0.37
N LEU A 170 -9.90 -4.23 0.95
CA LEU A 170 -10.05 -3.12 1.87
C LEU A 170 -8.66 -2.55 2.14
N ILE A 171 -8.57 -1.25 2.36
CA ILE A 171 -7.31 -0.59 2.71
C ILE A 171 -7.43 -0.04 4.12
N GLY A 172 -6.54 -0.47 5.02
CA GLY A 172 -6.41 -0.02 6.39
C GLY A 172 -7.51 -0.50 7.34
N GLU A 173 -8.22 -1.57 7.00
CA GLU A 173 -9.30 -2.11 7.85
C GLU A 173 -8.80 -2.61 9.21
N LYS A 174 -7.54 -3.09 9.32
CA LYS A 174 -6.92 -3.40 10.61
C LYS A 174 -6.54 -2.20 11.47
N ILE A 175 -6.41 -1.02 10.88
CA ILE A 175 -6.08 0.20 11.65
C ILE A 175 -7.32 0.97 12.08
N MET A 176 -8.50 0.66 11.52
CA MET A 176 -9.76 1.30 11.88
C MET A 176 -10.29 0.81 13.24
N VAL A 177 -10.48 1.73 14.19
CA VAL A 177 -11.06 1.39 15.51
C VAL A 177 -12.54 1.04 15.40
N GLY A 178 -13.29 1.76 14.55
CA GLY A 178 -14.73 1.60 14.36
C GLY A 178 -15.14 0.48 13.39
N GLY A 179 -14.18 -0.27 12.86
CA GLY A 179 -14.38 -1.18 11.72
C GLY A 179 -14.53 -0.43 10.39
N GLY A 180 -14.81 -1.18 9.33
CA GLY A 180 -14.73 -0.67 7.96
C GLY A 180 -13.28 -0.46 7.52
N ALA A 181 -13.07 0.34 6.47
CA ALA A 181 -11.77 0.57 5.85
C ALA A 181 -11.58 2.05 5.50
N LEU A 182 -10.34 2.48 5.29
CA LEU A 182 -10.05 3.80 4.76
C LEU A 182 -10.52 3.93 3.30
N ARG A 183 -10.30 2.88 2.51
CA ARG A 183 -10.69 2.81 1.08
C ARG A 183 -11.14 1.40 0.71
N TYR A 184 -11.92 1.31 -0.36
CA TYR A 184 -12.51 0.07 -0.86
C TYR A 184 -12.17 -0.12 -2.33
N MET A 185 -11.35 -1.10 -2.71
CA MET A 185 -10.94 -1.22 -4.12
C MET A 185 -12.10 -1.70 -5.01
N TYR A 186 -13.01 -2.52 -4.51
CA TYR A 186 -14.12 -3.08 -5.30
C TYR A 186 -15.24 -2.08 -5.61
N LYS A 187 -15.41 -1.05 -4.76
CA LYS A 187 -16.34 0.07 -4.95
C LYS A 187 -15.85 1.29 -4.15
N PRO A 188 -14.88 2.04 -4.68
CA PRO A 188 -14.24 3.16 -3.98
C PRO A 188 -15.22 4.13 -3.33
N SER A 189 -16.32 4.44 -4.00
CA SER A 189 -17.36 5.36 -3.54
C SER A 189 -18.02 5.00 -2.19
N LEU A 190 -17.77 3.81 -1.64
CA LEU A 190 -18.23 3.40 -0.31
C LEU A 190 -17.63 4.24 0.83
N ASP A 191 -16.45 4.83 0.63
CA ASP A 191 -15.87 5.79 1.59
C ASP A 191 -16.50 7.20 1.50
N GLY A 192 -17.43 7.41 0.57
CA GLY A 192 -18.11 8.67 0.31
C GLY A 192 -17.33 9.69 -0.54
N SER A 193 -16.02 9.48 -0.79
CA SER A 193 -15.11 10.48 -1.37
C SER A 193 -14.33 10.00 -2.60
N SER A 194 -13.92 8.73 -2.66
CA SER A 194 -13.21 8.13 -3.79
C SER A 194 -14.04 7.90 -5.05
N SER A 195 -13.42 8.10 -6.20
CA SER A 195 -14.07 7.92 -7.51
C SER A 195 -14.06 6.46 -7.95
N ASP A 196 -15.20 5.86 -8.29
CA ASP A 196 -15.23 4.53 -8.92
C ASP A 196 -14.74 4.62 -10.37
N CYS A 197 -15.13 5.69 -11.06
CA CYS A 197 -14.97 5.85 -12.50
C CYS A 197 -14.18 7.10 -12.84
N TRP A 198 -13.49 7.08 -13.98
CA TRP A 198 -12.89 8.31 -14.50
C TRP A 198 -13.97 9.32 -14.88
N TYR A 199 -13.77 10.57 -14.47
CA TYR A 199 -14.52 11.73 -14.96
C TYR A 199 -13.58 12.93 -15.07
N SER A 200 -13.94 13.94 -15.84
CA SER A 200 -13.09 15.08 -16.19
C SER A 200 -12.59 15.91 -14.99
N GLY A 201 -13.20 15.75 -13.82
CA GLY A 201 -12.79 16.42 -12.59
C GLY A 201 -11.99 15.55 -11.62
N VAL A 202 -11.69 14.29 -11.97
CA VAL A 202 -11.02 13.34 -11.05
C VAL A 202 -9.65 13.84 -10.60
N GLY A 203 -8.91 14.51 -11.49
CA GLY A 203 -7.60 15.10 -11.16
C GLY A 203 -7.67 16.29 -10.20
N ASN A 204 -8.86 16.79 -9.84
CA ASN A 204 -9.02 17.84 -8.84
C ASN A 204 -9.33 17.28 -7.44
N LEU A 205 -9.57 15.97 -7.33
CA LEU A 205 -9.73 15.34 -6.03
C LEU A 205 -8.39 15.26 -5.31
N ASP A 206 -8.45 15.12 -3.99
CA ASP A 206 -7.29 14.63 -3.24
C ASP A 206 -6.84 13.29 -3.84
N VAL A 207 -5.52 13.07 -3.89
CA VAL A 207 -4.92 11.92 -4.56
C VAL A 207 -5.45 10.60 -4.01
N HIS A 208 -5.72 10.51 -2.70
CA HIS A 208 -6.26 9.34 -2.04
C HIS A 208 -7.71 9.02 -2.48
N PHE A 209 -8.44 10.00 -3.04
CA PHE A 209 -9.79 9.81 -3.57
C PHE A 209 -9.80 9.61 -5.10
N SER A 210 -8.89 10.27 -5.80
CA SER A 210 -8.71 10.04 -7.24
C SER A 210 -8.22 8.61 -7.53
N SER A 211 -7.42 8.03 -6.62
CA SER A 211 -6.88 6.66 -6.70
C SER A 211 -7.93 5.59 -6.92
N GLY A 212 -9.16 5.82 -6.44
CA GLY A 212 -10.31 4.94 -6.61
C GLY A 212 -10.48 4.42 -8.04
N VAL A 213 -10.19 5.23 -9.06
CA VAL A 213 -10.34 4.82 -10.47
C VAL A 213 -9.42 3.65 -10.82
N ALA A 214 -8.16 3.69 -10.37
CA ALA A 214 -7.20 2.61 -10.60
C ALA A 214 -7.42 1.43 -9.65
N ASN A 215 -7.83 1.68 -8.40
CA ASN A 215 -8.22 0.63 -7.47
C ASN A 215 -9.37 -0.22 -8.02
N HIS A 216 -10.41 0.46 -8.52
CA HIS A 216 -11.58 -0.18 -9.12
C HIS A 216 -11.24 -0.91 -10.41
N PHE A 217 -10.42 -0.29 -11.28
CA PHE A 217 -9.88 -0.97 -12.46
C PHE A 217 -9.13 -2.26 -12.09
N PHE A 218 -8.24 -2.20 -11.10
CA PHE A 218 -7.45 -3.35 -10.70
C PHE A 218 -8.32 -4.47 -10.12
N PHE A 219 -9.29 -4.13 -9.26
CA PHE A 219 -10.26 -5.10 -8.74
C PHE A 219 -11.02 -5.80 -9.88
N LEU A 220 -11.61 -5.03 -10.80
CA LEU A 220 -12.36 -5.58 -11.93
C LEU A 220 -11.48 -6.43 -12.85
N LEU A 221 -10.22 -6.05 -13.06
CA LEU A 221 -9.26 -6.84 -13.83
C LEU A 221 -8.95 -8.16 -13.13
N ALA A 222 -8.65 -8.13 -11.82
CA ALA A 222 -8.25 -9.31 -11.06
C ALA A 222 -9.42 -10.27 -10.82
N GLU A 223 -10.53 -9.76 -10.31
CA GLU A 223 -11.62 -10.56 -9.72
C GLU A 223 -12.88 -10.56 -10.59
N GLY A 224 -13.06 -9.57 -11.47
CA GLY A 224 -14.27 -9.38 -12.25
C GLY A 224 -15.40 -8.74 -11.46
N THR A 225 -16.62 -8.77 -12.00
CA THR A 225 -17.77 -8.07 -11.39
C THR A 225 -18.44 -8.86 -10.27
N ASN A 226 -18.26 -10.18 -10.23
CA ASN A 226 -18.79 -11.06 -9.18
C ASN A 226 -17.69 -12.00 -8.70
N SER A 227 -17.26 -11.82 -7.46
CA SER A 227 -16.20 -12.62 -6.84
C SER A 227 -16.54 -12.93 -5.37
N PRO A 228 -15.80 -13.84 -4.71
CA PRO A 228 -15.89 -14.02 -3.26
C PRO A 228 -15.57 -12.76 -2.44
N TYR A 229 -14.89 -11.78 -3.04
CA TYR A 229 -14.51 -10.51 -2.40
C TYR A 229 -15.53 -9.39 -2.60
N GLY A 230 -16.64 -9.68 -3.28
CA GLY A 230 -17.75 -8.76 -3.46
C GLY A 230 -18.24 -8.65 -4.91
N THR A 231 -19.35 -7.94 -5.06
CA THR A 231 -19.90 -7.54 -6.35
C THR A 231 -19.51 -6.10 -6.65
N SER A 232 -18.90 -5.89 -7.81
CA SER A 232 -18.39 -4.59 -8.24
C SER A 232 -19.16 -4.11 -9.48
N PRO A 233 -19.79 -2.92 -9.43
CA PRO A 233 -20.51 -2.35 -10.57
C PRO A 233 -19.54 -1.85 -11.65
N THR A 234 -19.95 -1.87 -12.91
CA THR A 234 -19.11 -1.33 -13.99
C THR A 234 -19.33 0.17 -14.19
N CYS A 235 -18.34 0.85 -14.76
CA CYS A 235 -18.52 2.23 -15.21
C CYS A 235 -19.39 2.29 -16.48
N VAL A 236 -20.23 3.32 -16.57
CA VAL A 236 -21.03 3.62 -17.78
C VAL A 236 -20.48 4.88 -18.45
N ALA A 237 -20.75 5.03 -19.75
CA ALA A 237 -20.51 6.30 -20.41
C ALA A 237 -21.35 7.40 -19.74
N GLY A 238 -20.77 8.57 -19.47
CA GLY A 238 -21.51 9.65 -18.82
C GLY A 238 -20.70 10.65 -18.00
N ASN A 239 -19.37 10.50 -17.92
CA ASN A 239 -18.52 11.40 -17.12
C ASN A 239 -18.96 11.47 -15.64
N THR A 240 -19.31 10.32 -15.06
CA THR A 240 -19.83 10.20 -13.70
C THR A 240 -18.80 9.58 -12.77
N ARG A 241 -18.71 10.08 -11.53
CA ARG A 241 -17.80 9.58 -10.50
C ARG A 241 -18.16 8.17 -10.01
N VAL A 242 -19.45 7.89 -9.84
CA VAL A 242 -19.97 6.64 -9.25
C VAL A 242 -20.33 5.63 -10.33
N ALA A 243 -19.94 4.38 -10.14
CA ALA A 243 -20.26 3.27 -11.03
C ALA A 243 -21.70 2.79 -10.80
N THR A 244 -22.48 2.72 -11.88
CA THR A 244 -23.88 2.27 -11.87
C THR A 244 -24.18 1.20 -12.92
N GLY A 245 -23.17 0.78 -13.67
CA GLY A 245 -23.29 -0.20 -14.74
C GLY A 245 -23.51 -1.61 -14.24
N SER A 246 -24.30 -2.37 -14.99
CA SER A 246 -24.61 -3.78 -14.75
C SER A 246 -23.86 -4.72 -15.70
N GLY A 247 -22.86 -4.22 -16.43
CA GLY A 247 -22.00 -5.06 -17.27
C GLY A 247 -21.27 -6.14 -16.47
N THR A 248 -20.95 -7.26 -17.13
CA THR A 248 -20.24 -8.39 -16.52
C THR A 248 -18.82 -8.46 -17.04
N LEU A 249 -17.84 -8.54 -16.13
CA LEU A 249 -16.44 -8.79 -16.46
C LEU A 249 -15.98 -10.08 -15.79
N ARG A 250 -15.21 -10.88 -16.52
CA ARG A 250 -14.49 -12.03 -15.98
C ARG A 250 -13.08 -11.58 -15.59
N GLY A 251 -12.75 -11.71 -14.31
CA GLY A 251 -11.41 -11.46 -13.82
C GLY A 251 -10.38 -12.42 -14.42
N ILE A 252 -9.15 -11.94 -14.59
CA ILE A 252 -8.00 -12.72 -15.09
C ILE A 252 -7.17 -13.33 -13.95
N GLY A 253 -7.55 -13.09 -12.70
CA GLY A 253 -6.81 -13.48 -11.51
C GLY A 253 -5.78 -12.43 -11.08
N ARG A 254 -5.62 -12.30 -9.75
CA ARG A 254 -4.75 -11.30 -9.12
C ARG A 254 -3.28 -11.39 -9.53
N GLU A 255 -2.75 -12.61 -9.73
CA GLU A 255 -1.35 -12.79 -10.14
C GLU A 255 -1.07 -12.18 -11.51
N ALA A 256 -1.97 -12.40 -12.48
CA ALA A 256 -1.84 -11.84 -13.81
C ALA A 256 -2.04 -10.32 -13.79
N ALA A 257 -3.06 -9.84 -13.06
CA ALA A 257 -3.32 -8.41 -12.90
C ALA A 257 -2.13 -7.67 -12.26
N ALA A 258 -1.54 -8.22 -11.20
CA ALA A 258 -0.37 -7.66 -10.52
C ALA A 258 0.86 -7.60 -11.42
N LYS A 259 1.12 -8.64 -12.23
CA LYS A 259 2.21 -8.64 -13.21
C LYS A 259 2.02 -7.57 -14.29
N ILE A 260 0.80 -7.42 -14.80
CA ILE A 260 0.47 -6.37 -15.79
C ILE A 260 0.70 -4.98 -15.20
N TRP A 261 0.18 -4.71 -13.99
CA TRP A 261 0.35 -3.41 -13.36
C TRP A 261 1.83 -3.11 -13.05
N TYR A 262 2.56 -4.09 -12.51
CA TYR A 262 3.99 -3.95 -12.22
C TYR A 262 4.81 -3.66 -13.48
N ARG A 263 4.55 -4.39 -14.57
CA ARG A 263 5.24 -4.20 -15.85
C ARG A 263 4.93 -2.83 -16.46
N ALA A 264 3.66 -2.41 -16.42
CA ALA A 264 3.25 -1.09 -16.86
C ALA A 264 3.96 0.02 -16.06
N LEU A 265 3.95 -0.06 -14.73
CA LEU A 265 4.61 0.87 -13.83
C LEU A 265 6.12 0.99 -14.12
N THR A 266 6.80 -0.15 -14.30
CA THR A 266 8.26 -0.19 -14.38
C THR A 266 8.84 0.13 -15.76
N THR A 267 8.05 0.04 -16.84
CA THR A 267 8.57 0.14 -18.20
C THR A 267 7.83 1.09 -19.13
N LYS A 268 6.60 1.49 -18.79
CA LYS A 268 5.73 2.27 -19.69
C LYS A 268 5.27 3.58 -19.07
N MET A 269 4.99 3.60 -17.77
CA MET A 269 4.57 4.81 -17.06
C MET A 269 5.74 5.76 -16.82
N THR A 270 5.43 7.04 -16.70
CA THR A 270 6.36 8.15 -16.47
C THR A 270 5.79 9.08 -15.40
N SER A 271 6.55 10.08 -14.98
CA SER A 271 6.15 10.97 -13.89
C SER A 271 4.86 11.76 -14.16
N SER A 272 4.49 11.95 -15.42
CA SER A 272 3.28 12.68 -15.83
C SER A 272 2.18 11.76 -16.37
N THR A 273 2.27 10.44 -16.17
CA THR A 273 1.22 9.52 -16.63
C THR A 273 -0.11 9.84 -15.95
N ASN A 274 -1.16 9.99 -16.77
CA ASN A 274 -2.55 10.18 -16.35
C ASN A 274 -3.35 8.88 -16.57
N TYR A 275 -4.66 8.84 -16.27
CA TYR A 275 -5.45 7.60 -16.37
C TYR A 275 -5.54 7.05 -17.81
N ALA A 276 -5.60 7.93 -18.81
CA ALA A 276 -5.55 7.49 -20.21
C ALA A 276 -4.20 6.84 -20.56
N GLY A 277 -3.10 7.42 -20.07
CA GLY A 277 -1.76 6.86 -20.20
C GLY A 277 -1.60 5.54 -19.46
N ALA A 278 -2.14 5.42 -18.24
CA ALA A 278 -2.11 4.17 -17.47
C ALA A 278 -2.90 3.05 -18.16
N ARG A 279 -4.04 3.36 -18.78
CA ARG A 279 -4.78 2.42 -19.63
C ARG A 279 -3.93 1.94 -20.81
N ALA A 280 -3.28 2.84 -21.54
CA ALA A 280 -2.42 2.46 -22.66
C ALA A 280 -1.23 1.61 -22.19
N ALA A 281 -0.61 1.97 -21.06
CA ALA A 281 0.50 1.26 -20.45
C ALA A 281 0.14 -0.18 -20.04
N THR A 282 -1.02 -0.37 -19.40
CA THR A 282 -1.47 -1.71 -18.97
C THR A 282 -1.88 -2.59 -20.16
N ILE A 283 -2.48 -2.03 -21.20
CA ILE A 283 -2.74 -2.77 -22.46
C ILE A 283 -1.43 -3.23 -23.09
N ALA A 284 -0.45 -2.34 -23.21
CA ALA A 284 0.86 -2.70 -23.78
C ALA A 284 1.58 -3.76 -22.94
N ALA A 285 1.53 -3.63 -21.61
CA ALA A 285 2.12 -4.62 -20.70
C ALA A 285 1.44 -5.99 -20.77
N ALA A 286 0.14 -6.06 -21.04
CA ALA A 286 -0.60 -7.32 -21.18
C ALA A 286 -0.32 -8.08 -22.48
N GLN A 287 0.35 -7.45 -23.45
CA GLN A 287 0.72 -8.05 -24.73
C GLN A 287 2.14 -8.66 -24.75
N GLU A 288 2.91 -8.46 -23.67
CA GLU A 288 4.26 -9.00 -23.47
C GLU A 288 4.23 -10.32 -22.69
#